data_AF-A0AAN3KX02-F1
#
_entry.id   AF-A0AAN3KX02-F1
#
_cell.length_a   1.000
_cell.length_b   1.000
_cell.length_c   1.000
_cell.angle_alpha   90.00
_cell.angle_beta   90.00
_cell.angle_gamma   90.00
#
_symmetry.space_group_name_H-M   'P 1'
#
loop_
_entity.id
_entity.type
_entity.pdbx_description
1 polymer ?
#
loop_
_entity_poly.entity_id
_entity_poly.type
_entity_poly.pdbx_seq_one_letter_code
_entity_poly.pdbx_strand_id
1 'polypeptide(L)'
;MSKGQYGTVGQGLHIAKKLLPFIPANAGILLVPCCRGASAFTTGADGTYSESAGASENSLRWGVGKPLYQDLVSRTKAALAKNPKNRLLAVVWMQGEGDAAVGTHAQHPGLFSAMVNQFRTELAGLASQSTGGSASA
;
A
#
# COMPACT_ATOMS: atom_id res chain seq x y z
N MET A 1 -28.72 4.69 -9.80
CA MET A 1 -27.37 4.76 -10.43
C MET A 1 -27.34 3.78 -11.59
N SER A 2 -26.77 4.13 -12.74
CA SER A 2 -26.63 3.19 -13.85
C SER A 2 -25.39 2.30 -13.69
N LYS A 3 -25.35 1.18 -14.43
CA LYS A 3 -24.21 0.25 -14.42
C LYS A 3 -22.92 1.02 -14.76
N GLY A 4 -21.94 0.97 -13.87
CA GLY A 4 -20.65 1.65 -14.05
C GLY A 4 -20.54 3.03 -13.40
N GLN A 5 -21.57 3.50 -12.69
CA GLN A 5 -21.57 4.80 -12.00
C GLN A 5 -21.63 4.69 -10.47
N TYR A 6 -21.24 3.57 -9.88
CA TYR A 6 -21.36 3.35 -8.44
C TYR A 6 -20.19 3.96 -7.65
N GLY A 7 -20.48 4.42 -6.43
CA GLY A 7 -19.48 4.75 -5.41
C GLY A 7 -18.76 6.08 -5.62
N THR A 8 -17.54 6.16 -5.07
CA THR A 8 -16.66 7.33 -5.14
C THR A 8 -15.49 7.09 -6.10
N VAL A 9 -14.80 8.15 -6.49
CA VAL A 9 -13.68 8.08 -7.46
C VAL A 9 -12.34 8.23 -6.73
N GLY A 10 -11.44 7.28 -6.94
CA GLY A 10 -10.03 7.36 -6.56
C GLY A 10 -9.09 7.54 -7.76
N GLN A 11 -7.85 7.95 -7.49
CA GLN A 11 -6.84 8.24 -8.51
C GLN A 11 -6.16 7.00 -9.11
N GLY A 12 -6.31 5.81 -8.50
CA GLY A 12 -5.59 4.59 -8.92
C GLY A 12 -5.77 4.23 -10.40
N LEU A 13 -7.00 4.22 -10.90
CA LEU A 13 -7.29 3.94 -12.31
C LEU A 13 -6.65 4.99 -13.25
N HIS A 14 -6.67 6.26 -12.84
CA HIS A 14 -6.10 7.36 -13.62
C HIS A 14 -4.57 7.27 -13.69
N ILE A 15 -3.92 6.93 -12.57
CA ILE A 15 -2.47 6.67 -12.53
C ILE A 15 -2.12 5.52 -13.47
N ALA A 16 -2.82 4.39 -13.37
CA ALA A 16 -2.57 3.23 -14.23
C ALA A 16 -2.73 3.57 -15.71
N LYS A 17 -3.81 4.25 -16.10
CA LYS A 17 -4.04 4.68 -17.48
C LYS A 17 -2.96 5.60 -18.01
N LYS A 18 -2.43 6.52 -17.18
CA LYS A 18 -1.36 7.44 -17.58
C LYS A 18 0.00 6.77 -17.69
N LEU A 19 0.25 5.71 -16.92
CA LEU A 19 1.50 4.94 -16.97
C LEU A 19 1.52 3.90 -18.09
N LEU A 20 0.35 3.36 -18.48
CA LEU A 20 0.23 2.28 -19.45
C LEU A 20 0.95 2.54 -20.80
N PRO A 21 0.96 3.76 -21.37
CA PRO A 21 1.70 4.03 -22.60
C PRO A 21 3.23 3.94 -22.48
N PHE A 22 3.77 3.92 -21.26
CA PHE A 22 5.22 3.93 -20.98
C PHE A 22 5.78 2.56 -20.61
N ILE A 23 4.96 1.51 -20.60
CA ILE A 23 5.40 0.12 -20.35
C ILE A 23 5.41 -0.68 -21.66
N PRO A 24 6.10 -1.83 -21.73
CA PRO A 24 6.08 -2.69 -22.91
C PRO A 24 4.67 -3.09 -23.34
N ALA A 25 4.41 -3.19 -24.64
CA ALA A 25 3.08 -3.50 -25.18
C ALA A 25 2.52 -4.86 -24.74
N ASN A 26 3.37 -5.78 -24.32
CA ASN A 26 3.01 -7.10 -23.79
C ASN A 26 2.90 -7.12 -22.25
N ALA A 27 2.94 -5.97 -21.59
CA ALA A 27 2.77 -5.82 -20.15
C ALA A 27 1.47 -5.08 -19.82
N GLY A 28 0.96 -5.29 -18.60
CA GLY A 28 -0.18 -4.58 -18.05
C GLY A 28 0.15 -4.01 -16.66
N ILE A 29 -0.78 -3.22 -16.10
CA ILE A 29 -0.66 -2.68 -14.74
C ILE A 29 -1.63 -3.41 -13.82
N LEU A 30 -1.09 -4.01 -12.75
CA LEU A 30 -1.83 -4.55 -11.63
C LEU A 30 -1.79 -3.54 -10.48
N LEU A 31 -2.96 -3.06 -10.06
CA LEU A 31 -3.08 -2.25 -8.84
C LEU A 31 -3.32 -3.17 -7.63
N VAL A 32 -2.62 -2.92 -6.53
CA VAL A 32 -2.79 -3.62 -5.25
C VAL A 32 -3.35 -2.62 -4.24
N PRO A 33 -4.68 -2.47 -4.13
CA PRO A 33 -5.29 -1.48 -3.23
C PRO A 33 -5.26 -1.99 -1.79
N CYS A 34 -4.70 -1.19 -0.87
CA CYS A 34 -4.61 -1.49 0.57
C CYS A 34 -4.94 -0.26 1.44
N CYS A 35 -5.74 0.69 0.92
CA CYS A 35 -6.05 1.94 1.63
C CYS A 35 -7.19 1.74 2.63
N ARG A 36 -7.16 2.50 3.73
CA ARG A 36 -8.26 2.59 4.69
C ARG A 36 -8.53 4.06 5.04
N GLY A 37 -9.79 4.49 4.95
CA GLY A 37 -10.19 5.83 5.36
C GLY A 37 -9.97 6.06 6.86
N ALA A 38 -9.58 7.28 7.23
CA ALA A 38 -9.34 7.71 8.62
C ALA A 38 -8.27 6.90 9.40
N SER A 39 -7.44 6.12 8.72
CA SER A 39 -6.35 5.38 9.36
C SER A 39 -5.18 6.28 9.76
N ALA A 40 -4.52 5.94 10.86
CA ALA A 40 -3.43 6.72 11.45
C ALA A 40 -2.32 5.82 11.99
N PHE A 41 -1.14 6.38 12.28
CA PHE A 41 -0.10 5.67 13.03
C PHE A 41 -0.33 5.73 14.55
N THR A 42 -0.91 6.82 15.04
CA THR A 42 -0.94 7.17 16.48
C THR A 42 -2.33 7.05 17.11
N THR A 43 -3.37 6.85 16.32
CA THR A 43 -4.75 6.61 16.79
C THR A 43 -5.46 5.52 15.99
N GLY A 44 -6.66 5.14 16.42
CA GLY A 44 -7.48 4.10 15.80
C GLY A 44 -7.25 2.71 16.38
N ALA A 45 -8.24 1.84 16.17
CA ALA A 45 -8.18 0.44 16.58
C ALA A 45 -7.18 -0.34 15.72
N ASP A 46 -6.49 -1.30 16.33
CA ASP A 46 -5.61 -2.21 15.60
C ASP A 46 -6.41 -3.06 14.60
N GLY A 47 -7.55 -3.60 15.04
CA GLY A 47 -8.33 -4.57 14.29
C GLY A 47 -7.71 -5.97 14.36
N THR A 48 -7.99 -6.81 13.38
CA THR A 48 -7.42 -8.15 13.23
C THR A 48 -6.98 -8.40 11.78
N TYR A 49 -6.08 -9.35 11.59
CA TYR A 49 -5.65 -9.81 10.27
C TYR A 49 -5.95 -11.29 10.12
N SER A 50 -6.34 -11.69 8.91
CA SER A 50 -6.45 -13.09 8.50
C SER A 50 -5.87 -13.29 7.11
N GLU A 51 -5.27 -14.44 6.84
CA GLU A 51 -4.72 -14.72 5.50
C GLU A 51 -5.80 -14.81 4.42
N SER A 52 -7.01 -15.24 4.78
CA SER A 52 -8.11 -15.45 3.84
C SER A 52 -8.89 -14.17 3.51
N ALA A 53 -9.01 -13.24 4.46
CA ALA A 53 -9.81 -12.03 4.29
C ALA A 53 -9.02 -10.71 4.39
N GLY A 54 -7.74 -10.76 4.78
CA GLY A 54 -6.91 -9.57 4.98
C GLY A 54 -7.19 -8.87 6.31
N ALA A 55 -6.91 -7.57 6.36
CA ALA A 55 -7.23 -6.71 7.50
C ALA A 55 -8.75 -6.56 7.69
N SER A 56 -9.20 -6.63 8.95
CA SER A 56 -10.61 -6.47 9.30
C SER A 56 -11.11 -5.04 9.03
N GLU A 57 -12.42 -4.89 8.84
CA GLU A 57 -13.06 -3.59 8.57
C GLU A 57 -12.73 -2.53 9.63
N ASN A 58 -12.64 -2.90 10.90
CA ASN A 58 -12.32 -1.98 12.00
C ASN A 58 -10.82 -1.68 12.17
N SER A 59 -9.94 -2.21 11.31
CA SER A 59 -8.51 -1.90 11.33
C SER A 59 -8.30 -0.45 10.91
N LEU A 60 -7.74 0.38 11.79
CA LEU A 60 -7.48 1.80 11.56
C LEU A 60 -6.04 2.21 11.90
N ARG A 61 -5.24 1.29 12.44
CA ARG A 61 -3.86 1.54 12.86
C ARG A 61 -2.85 1.06 11.82
N TRP A 62 -2.02 1.97 11.35
CA TRP A 62 -0.78 1.67 10.62
C TRP A 62 0.39 1.47 11.57
N GLY A 63 1.39 0.71 11.14
CA GLY A 63 2.60 0.41 11.90
C GLY A 63 3.04 -1.03 11.73
N VAL A 64 4.31 -1.30 11.99
CA VAL A 64 4.87 -2.66 11.88
C VAL A 64 4.07 -3.63 12.77
N GLY A 65 3.71 -4.78 12.21
CA GLY A 65 2.92 -5.81 12.88
C GLY A 65 1.42 -5.51 13.02
N LYS A 66 0.95 -4.33 12.62
CA LYS A 66 -0.49 -4.00 12.63
C LYS A 66 -1.22 -4.63 11.45
N PRO A 67 -2.53 -4.93 11.57
CA PRO A 67 -3.28 -5.57 10.50
C PRO A 67 -3.22 -4.88 9.13
N LEU A 68 -3.31 -3.54 9.07
CA LEU A 68 -3.18 -2.81 7.79
C LEU A 68 -1.80 -3.00 7.16
N TYR A 69 -0.74 -3.07 7.98
CA TYR A 69 0.62 -3.32 7.51
C TYR A 69 0.80 -4.77 7.02
N GLN A 70 0.24 -5.73 7.75
CA GLN A 70 0.24 -7.14 7.34
C GLN A 70 -0.49 -7.32 6.00
N ASP A 71 -1.62 -6.64 5.80
CA ASP A 71 -2.38 -6.64 4.55
C ASP A 71 -1.58 -6.04 3.39
N LEU A 72 -0.92 -4.89 3.61
CA LEU A 72 -0.01 -4.27 2.64
C LEU A 72 1.10 -5.23 2.19
N VAL A 73 1.82 -5.85 3.13
CA VAL A 73 2.92 -6.78 2.82
C VAL A 73 2.39 -8.02 2.12
N SER A 74 1.37 -8.67 2.67
CA SER A 74 0.80 -9.92 2.17
C SER A 74 0.29 -9.77 0.73
N ARG A 75 -0.54 -8.74 0.47
CA ARG A 75 -1.11 -8.51 -0.87
C ARG A 75 -0.05 -8.14 -1.90
N THR A 76 1.00 -7.42 -1.48
CA THR A 76 2.14 -7.11 -2.35
C THR A 76 2.91 -8.38 -2.72
N LYS A 77 3.27 -9.21 -1.72
CA LYS A 77 3.93 -10.51 -1.94
C LYS A 77 3.08 -11.42 -2.83
N ALA A 78 1.77 -11.49 -2.59
CA ALA A 78 0.85 -12.28 -3.41
C ALA A 78 0.83 -11.80 -4.86
N ALA A 79 0.74 -10.49 -5.10
CA ALA A 79 0.75 -9.92 -6.46
C ALA A 79 2.06 -10.26 -7.20
N LEU A 80 3.21 -10.20 -6.53
CA LEU A 80 4.50 -10.55 -7.12
C LEU A 80 4.64 -12.06 -7.37
N ALA A 81 4.16 -12.90 -6.43
CA ALA A 81 4.21 -14.35 -6.54
C ALA A 81 3.32 -14.91 -7.66
N LYS A 82 2.26 -14.20 -8.08
CA LYS A 82 1.37 -14.63 -9.17
C LYS A 82 2.10 -14.82 -10.50
N ASN A 83 3.18 -14.09 -10.75
CA ASN A 83 3.99 -14.25 -11.95
C ASN A 83 5.41 -13.73 -11.69
N PRO A 84 6.47 -14.54 -11.88
CA PRO A 84 7.85 -14.11 -11.65
C PRO A 84 8.30 -12.94 -12.56
N LYS A 85 7.56 -12.64 -13.63
CA LYS A 85 7.79 -11.46 -14.49
C LYS A 85 7.16 -10.17 -13.95
N ASN A 86 6.30 -10.25 -12.93
CA ASN A 86 5.73 -9.05 -12.31
C ASN A 86 6.83 -8.20 -11.68
N ARG A 87 6.72 -6.87 -11.82
CA ARG A 87 7.65 -5.92 -11.23
C ARG A 87 6.90 -4.94 -10.33
N LEU A 88 7.39 -4.73 -9.11
CA LEU A 88 6.90 -3.67 -8.24
C LEU A 88 7.43 -2.34 -8.76
N LEU A 89 6.53 -1.47 -9.23
CA LEU A 89 6.90 -0.15 -9.75
C LEU A 89 7.03 0.89 -8.64
N ALA A 90 6.01 0.99 -7.78
CA ALA A 90 5.96 1.95 -6.69
C ALA A 90 4.90 1.56 -5.66
N VAL A 91 5.03 2.10 -4.45
CA VAL A 91 3.94 2.21 -3.47
C VAL A 91 3.46 3.66 -3.49
N VAL A 92 2.21 3.88 -3.90
CA VAL A 92 1.59 5.22 -3.86
C VAL A 92 0.99 5.44 -2.48
N TRP A 93 1.70 6.18 -1.63
CA TRP A 93 1.33 6.43 -0.24
C TRP A 93 0.72 7.83 -0.07
N MET A 94 -0.50 7.90 0.44
CA MET A 94 -1.20 9.14 0.81
C MET A 94 -1.89 8.92 2.14
N GLN A 95 -1.29 9.42 3.21
CA GLN A 95 -1.79 9.32 4.58
C GLN A 95 -1.08 10.36 5.45
N GLY A 96 -1.81 10.92 6.39
CA GLY A 96 -1.28 11.75 7.49
C GLY A 96 -2.37 12.52 8.23
N GLU A 97 -3.54 12.65 7.61
CA GLU A 97 -4.70 13.38 8.11
C GLU A 97 -5.18 12.84 9.47
N GLY A 98 -5.15 11.52 9.66
CA GLY A 98 -5.56 10.89 10.93
C GLY A 98 -4.64 11.25 12.11
N ASP A 99 -3.33 11.34 11.88
CA ASP A 99 -2.36 11.74 12.90
C ASP A 99 -2.41 13.26 13.15
N ALA A 100 -2.64 14.05 12.10
CA ALA A 100 -2.82 15.50 12.21
C ALA A 100 -4.06 15.86 13.03
N ALA A 101 -5.18 15.16 12.81
CA ALA A 101 -6.46 15.43 13.46
C ALA A 101 -6.43 15.29 15.00
N VAL A 102 -5.51 14.49 15.55
CA VAL A 102 -5.35 14.29 17.00
C VAL A 102 -4.10 14.97 17.57
N GLY A 103 -3.42 15.80 16.78
CA GLY A 103 -2.28 16.60 17.24
C GLY A 103 -0.97 15.84 17.42
N THR A 104 -0.84 14.63 16.86
CA THR A 104 0.33 13.74 17.03
C THR A 104 1.21 13.65 15.77
N HIS A 105 1.00 14.52 14.79
CA HIS A 105 1.74 14.56 13.51
C HIS A 105 3.27 14.62 13.69
N ALA A 106 3.79 15.13 14.81
CA ALA A 106 5.22 15.13 15.11
C ALA A 106 5.84 13.72 15.19
N GLN A 107 5.05 12.68 15.50
CA GLN A 107 5.51 11.29 15.57
C GLN A 107 5.50 10.59 14.19
N HIS A 108 4.74 11.13 13.24
CA HIS A 108 4.48 10.51 11.93
C HIS A 108 5.77 10.17 11.16
N PRO A 109 6.76 11.07 11.01
CA PRO A 109 7.94 10.77 10.20
C PRO A 109 8.73 9.56 10.69
N GLY A 110 8.86 9.39 12.02
CA GLY A 110 9.57 8.26 12.62
C GLY A 110 8.83 6.95 12.42
N LEU A 111 7.51 6.94 12.66
CA LEU A 111 6.66 5.75 12.51
C LEU A 111 6.55 5.32 11.04
N PHE A 112 6.39 6.27 10.13
CA PHE A 112 6.39 6.01 8.69
C PHE A 112 7.73 5.43 8.23
N SER A 113 8.85 6.04 8.63
CA SER A 113 10.19 5.56 8.25
C SER A 113 10.45 4.13 8.74
N ALA A 114 10.07 3.83 9.98
CA ALA A 114 10.18 2.48 10.53
C ALA A 114 9.36 1.46 9.71
N MET A 115 8.12 1.82 9.35
CA MET A 115 7.26 0.95 8.55
C MET A 115 7.79 0.73 7.12
N VAL A 116 8.31 1.78 6.46
CA VAL A 116 8.92 1.68 5.13
C VAL A 116 10.17 0.79 5.17
N ASN A 117 11.02 0.95 6.19
CA ASN A 117 12.21 0.13 6.36
C ASN A 117 11.84 -1.34 6.55
N GLN A 118 10.87 -1.65 7.42
CA GLN A 118 10.40 -3.02 7.57
C GLN A 118 9.79 -3.57 6.28
N PHE A 119 8.98 -2.79 5.55
CA PHE A 119 8.41 -3.21 4.28
C PHE A 119 9.49 -3.59 3.25
N ARG A 120 10.57 -2.81 3.17
CA ARG A 120 11.72 -3.12 2.32
C ARG A 120 12.43 -4.41 2.76
N THR A 121 12.64 -4.59 4.06
CA THR A 121 13.20 -5.82 4.63
C THR A 121 12.35 -7.05 4.28
N GLU A 122 11.03 -6.95 4.45
CA GLU A 122 10.07 -8.03 4.14
C GLU A 122 10.05 -8.41 2.67
N LEU A 123 10.37 -7.48 1.76
CA LEU A 123 10.42 -7.72 0.32
C LEU A 123 11.83 -8.03 -0.21
N ALA A 124 12.85 -8.09 0.65
CA ALA A 124 14.24 -8.32 0.22
C ALA A 124 14.41 -9.62 -0.59
N GLY A 125 13.66 -10.67 -0.25
CA GLY A 125 13.65 -11.94 -1.01
C GLY A 125 13.05 -11.85 -2.42
N LEU A 126 12.40 -10.73 -2.77
CA LEU A 126 11.78 -10.45 -4.06
C LEU A 126 12.50 -9.30 -4.80
N ALA A 127 13.78 -9.08 -4.50
CA ALA A 127 14.58 -7.98 -5.06
C ALA A 127 14.65 -7.99 -6.60
N SER A 128 14.67 -9.16 -7.24
CA SER A 128 14.66 -9.26 -8.72
C SER A 128 13.38 -8.71 -9.35
N GLN A 129 12.27 -8.75 -8.61
CA GLN A 129 10.98 -8.18 -8.99
C GLN A 129 10.79 -6.75 -8.46
N SER A 130 11.64 -6.30 -7.54
CA SER A 130 11.63 -4.97 -6.95
C SER A 130 12.85 -4.21 -7.44
N THR A 131 12.84 -3.79 -8.72
CA THR A 131 13.97 -3.03 -9.26
C THR A 131 14.17 -1.76 -8.47
N GLY A 132 15.27 -1.74 -7.70
CA GLY A 132 15.62 -0.66 -6.81
C GLY A 132 15.78 0.64 -7.58
N GLY A 133 14.80 1.53 -7.43
CA GLY A 133 15.09 2.95 -7.45
C GLY A 133 15.79 3.26 -6.14
N SER A 134 17.12 3.40 -6.17
CA SER A 134 17.85 3.94 -5.03
C SER A 134 17.31 5.34 -4.75
N ALA A 135 16.84 5.59 -3.52
CA ALA A 135 16.53 6.94 -3.04
C ALA A 135 17.82 7.71 -2.68
N SER A 136 18.89 7.49 -3.45
CA SER A 136 20.11 8.29 -3.42
C SER A 136 20.00 9.31 -4.54
N ALA A 137 19.38 10.45 -4.20
CA ALA A 137 19.64 11.73 -4.83
C ALA A 137 20.42 12.57 -3.82
#